data_AF-A0A183D036-F1
#
_entry.id   AF-A0A183D036-F1
#
_cell.length_a   1.000
_cell.length_b   1.000
_cell.length_c   1.000
_cell.angle_alpha   90.00
_cell.angle_beta   90.00
_cell.angle_gamma   90.00
#
_symmetry.space_group_name_H-M   'P 1'
#
loop_
_entity.id
_entity.type
_entity.pdbx_description
1 polymer ?
#
loop_
_entity_poly.entity_id
_entity_poly.type
_entity_poly.pdbx_seq_one_letter_code
_entity_poly.pdbx_strand_id
1 'polypeptide(L)'
;MPFLFFLLEELAGVFFLDLTAMEPKHSSDTMGENFDFSFNEERDKWLIAKNALMTFAEDKDMPKYYHQRFRLFSKLNKGILMDREGWYSVTPEKIAAHIADRVVIKENAVILDAFAGVGGNSIQFARKGAYGTSPYDSIP
;
A
#
# COMPACT_ATOMS: atom_id res chain seq x y z
N MET A 1 67.53 -0.22 24.65
CA MET A 1 66.94 -1.36 25.37
C MET A 1 65.68 -1.78 24.61
N PRO A 2 65.81 -2.80 23.74
CA PRO A 2 64.77 -3.33 22.88
C PRO A 2 64.14 -4.62 23.46
N PHE A 3 62.96 -4.98 22.99
CA PHE A 3 62.45 -6.34 22.87
C PHE A 3 61.80 -6.36 21.47
N LEU A 4 62.34 -6.97 20.40
CA LEU A 4 62.72 -8.38 20.19
C LEU A 4 61.50 -9.28 20.52
N PHE A 5 60.90 -10.13 19.65
CA PHE A 5 61.41 -10.88 18.50
C PHE A 5 60.23 -11.64 17.82
N PHE A 6 60.39 -11.98 16.54
CA PHE A 6 59.93 -13.20 15.84
C PHE A 6 58.43 -13.37 15.52
N LEU A 7 58.03 -13.76 14.29
CA LEU A 7 58.65 -14.74 13.39
C LEU A 7 58.36 -14.42 11.90
N LEU A 8 59.40 -14.55 11.08
CA LEU A 8 59.44 -14.55 9.61
C LEU A 8 59.51 -16.00 9.10
N GLU A 9 58.95 -16.21 7.90
CA GLU A 9 59.28 -17.19 6.84
C GLU A 9 59.14 -18.71 7.00
N GLU A 10 58.48 -19.31 6.01
CA GLU A 10 58.97 -20.27 4.98
C GLU A 10 57.72 -20.91 4.30
N LEU A 11 57.60 -21.26 3.01
CA LEU A 11 58.46 -21.39 1.84
C LEU A 11 57.58 -21.57 0.58
N ALA A 12 58.13 -21.15 -0.57
CA ALA A 12 57.96 -21.69 -1.93
C ALA A 12 56.62 -21.57 -2.69
N GLY A 13 56.67 -20.90 -3.85
CA GLY A 13 55.73 -21.19 -4.95
C GLY A 13 55.45 -20.04 -5.90
N VAL A 14 56.38 -19.77 -6.82
CA VAL A 14 56.14 -18.96 -8.03
C VAL A 14 54.96 -19.53 -8.81
N PHE A 15 53.90 -18.75 -9.05
CA PHE A 15 53.16 -18.81 -10.32
C PHE A 15 52.49 -17.46 -10.59
N PHE A 16 53.20 -16.68 -11.39
CA PHE A 16 52.72 -15.56 -12.18
C PHE A 16 51.57 -16.06 -13.07
N LEU A 17 50.34 -15.64 -12.82
CA LEU A 17 49.25 -15.75 -13.79
C LEU A 17 48.39 -14.49 -13.75
N ASP A 18 48.62 -13.71 -14.80
CA ASP A 18 47.82 -12.65 -15.42
C ASP A 18 46.80 -11.88 -14.59
N LEU A 19 47.24 -10.68 -14.25
CA LEU A 19 46.44 -9.50 -13.99
C LEU A 19 45.79 -9.00 -15.29
N THR A 20 44.81 -9.69 -15.87
CA THR A 20 43.88 -9.10 -16.86
C THR A 20 42.60 -9.94 -16.94
N ALA A 21 41.43 -9.28 -16.91
CA ALA A 21 40.09 -9.87 -17.01
C ALA A 21 39.43 -10.34 -15.69
N MET A 22 39.27 -9.41 -14.76
CA MET A 22 38.08 -9.38 -13.92
C MET A 22 37.53 -7.96 -13.98
N GLU A 23 36.71 -7.70 -15.00
CA GLU A 23 35.82 -6.56 -14.96
C GLU A 23 34.96 -6.70 -13.69
N PRO A 24 34.82 -5.64 -12.88
CA PRO A 24 33.89 -5.68 -11.77
C PRO A 24 32.51 -5.91 -12.36
N LYS A 25 31.86 -7.04 -12.02
CA LYS A 25 30.41 -7.11 -12.07
C LYS A 25 29.90 -6.08 -11.08
N HIS A 26 29.79 -4.84 -11.54
CA HIS A 26 28.91 -3.86 -10.94
C HIS A 26 27.50 -4.37 -11.26
N SER A 27 27.01 -5.33 -10.46
CA SER A 27 25.58 -5.43 -10.26
C SER A 27 25.20 -4.12 -9.60
N SER A 28 24.87 -3.13 -10.44
CA SER A 28 24.19 -1.94 -10.00
C SER A 28 22.91 -2.42 -9.34
N ASP A 29 22.87 -2.37 -8.02
CA ASP A 29 21.64 -2.28 -7.26
C ASP A 29 20.88 -1.04 -7.75
N THR A 30 20.12 -1.18 -8.83
CA THR A 30 19.05 -0.24 -9.14
C THR A 30 17.83 -0.66 -8.34
N MET A 31 17.90 -0.41 -7.03
CA MET A 31 16.74 -0.38 -6.13
C MET A 31 15.92 0.88 -6.45
N GLY A 32 15.35 0.89 -7.64
CA GLY A 32 14.36 1.85 -8.09
C GLY A 32 13.20 1.07 -8.67
N GLU A 33 12.59 0.20 -7.87
CA GLU A 33 11.29 -0.35 -8.25
C GLU A 33 10.33 0.84 -8.35
N ASN A 34 9.92 1.16 -9.58
CA ASN A 34 8.83 2.10 -9.80
C ASN A 34 7.57 1.49 -9.21
N PHE A 35 7.22 1.91 -7.99
CA PHE A 35 6.03 1.43 -7.31
C PHE A 35 4.79 2.03 -7.97
N ASP A 36 4.07 1.21 -8.72
CA ASP A 36 2.85 1.62 -9.41
C ASP A 36 1.61 1.36 -8.54
N PHE A 37 0.97 2.44 -8.12
CA PHE A 37 -0.31 2.45 -7.39
C PHE A 37 -1.53 2.29 -8.32
N SER A 38 -1.34 2.21 -9.64
CA SER A 38 -2.42 1.95 -10.57
C SER A 38 -3.00 0.56 -10.35
N PHE A 39 -4.28 0.42 -10.74
CA PHE A 39 -4.97 -0.86 -10.69
C PHE A 39 -4.37 -1.81 -11.73
N ASN A 40 -3.96 -2.99 -11.28
CA ASN A 40 -3.49 -4.07 -12.12
C ASN A 40 -4.47 -5.25 -12.03
N GLU A 41 -5.02 -5.66 -13.18
CA GLU A 41 -6.09 -6.67 -13.22
C GLU A 41 -5.67 -8.03 -12.65
N GLU A 42 -4.42 -8.45 -12.83
CA GLU A 42 -3.94 -9.75 -12.33
C GLU A 42 -3.67 -9.70 -10.82
N ARG A 43 -2.95 -8.67 -10.37
CA ARG A 43 -2.56 -8.48 -8.96
C ARG A 43 -3.76 -8.16 -8.07
N ASP A 44 -4.68 -7.32 -8.55
CA ASP A 44 -5.74 -6.72 -7.73
C ASP A 44 -7.10 -7.40 -7.96
N LYS A 45 -7.17 -8.46 -8.78
CA LYS A 45 -8.40 -9.21 -9.09
C LYS A 45 -9.19 -9.62 -7.85
N TRP A 46 -8.47 -10.04 -6.81
CA TRP A 46 -9.04 -10.54 -5.56
C TRP A 46 -9.71 -9.45 -4.74
N LEU A 47 -9.29 -8.18 -4.91
CA LEU A 47 -9.89 -7.02 -4.25
C LEU A 47 -11.22 -6.61 -4.89
N ILE A 48 -11.55 -7.08 -6.10
CA ILE A 48 -12.78 -6.68 -6.77
C ILE A 48 -13.99 -7.11 -5.93
N ALA A 49 -14.71 -6.14 -5.37
CA ALA A 49 -15.78 -6.36 -4.41
C ALA A 49 -16.93 -7.21 -4.99
N LYS A 50 -17.15 -7.14 -6.31
CA LYS A 50 -18.13 -7.97 -7.03
C LYS A 50 -17.87 -9.47 -6.89
N ASN A 51 -16.61 -9.88 -6.73
CA ASN A 51 -16.21 -11.28 -6.65
C ASN A 51 -16.06 -11.80 -5.21
N ALA A 52 -16.42 -10.99 -4.20
CA ALA A 52 -16.15 -11.29 -2.80
C ALA A 52 -16.70 -12.64 -2.30
N LEU A 53 -17.84 -13.11 -2.82
CA LEU A 53 -18.36 -14.45 -2.48
C LEU A 53 -17.46 -15.60 -2.93
N MET A 54 -16.76 -15.43 -4.05
CA MET A 54 -15.79 -16.40 -4.55
C MET A 54 -14.45 -16.22 -3.85
N THR A 55 -13.98 -14.98 -3.70
CA THR A 55 -12.70 -14.66 -3.05
C THR A 55 -12.67 -15.12 -1.60
N PHE A 56 -13.77 -14.96 -0.86
CA PHE A 56 -13.86 -15.27 0.56
C PHE A 56 -14.87 -16.40 0.82
N ALA A 57 -14.88 -17.43 -0.03
CA ALA A 57 -15.83 -18.54 0.06
C ALA A 57 -15.78 -19.31 1.40
N GLU A 58 -14.62 -19.33 2.05
CA GLU A 58 -14.42 -19.97 3.36
C GLU A 58 -14.99 -19.15 4.53
N ASP A 59 -15.25 -17.87 4.30
CA ASP A 59 -15.74 -16.94 5.31
C ASP A 59 -17.26 -17.04 5.45
N LYS A 60 -17.70 -17.62 6.56
CA LYS A 60 -19.13 -17.84 6.87
C LYS A 60 -19.92 -16.54 7.01
N ASP A 61 -19.27 -15.44 7.36
CA ASP A 61 -19.92 -14.16 7.59
C ASP A 61 -19.97 -13.30 6.30
N MET A 62 -19.09 -13.55 5.33
CA MET A 62 -19.05 -12.78 4.07
C MET A 62 -20.41 -12.69 3.35
N PRO A 63 -21.23 -13.76 3.24
CA PRO A 63 -22.55 -13.66 2.65
C PRO A 63 -23.41 -12.57 3.28
N LYS A 64 -23.41 -12.42 4.62
CA LYS A 64 -24.21 -11.39 5.32
C LYS A 64 -23.88 -9.97 4.83
N TYR A 65 -22.59 -9.67 4.65
CA TYR A 65 -22.12 -8.37 4.17
C TYR A 65 -22.39 -8.20 2.67
N TYR A 66 -22.12 -9.23 1.88
CA TYR A 66 -22.32 -9.19 0.43
C TYR A 66 -23.80 -9.01 0.03
N HIS A 67 -24.75 -9.61 0.74
CA HIS A 67 -26.18 -9.40 0.48
C HIS A 67 -26.60 -7.94 0.73
N GLN A 68 -25.88 -7.23 1.60
CA GLN A 68 -26.13 -5.83 1.96
C GLN A 68 -25.18 -4.84 1.26
N ARG A 69 -24.36 -5.31 0.31
CA ARG A 69 -23.26 -4.56 -0.29
C ARG A 69 -23.65 -3.19 -0.88
N PHE A 70 -24.87 -3.05 -1.42
CA PHE A 70 -25.35 -1.77 -1.96
C PHE A 70 -25.70 -0.74 -0.88
N ARG A 71 -25.83 -1.15 0.39
CA ARG A 71 -25.88 -0.22 1.54
C ARG A 71 -24.50 0.33 1.87
N LEU A 72 -23.44 -0.46 1.62
CA LEU A 72 -22.06 -0.04 1.84
C LEU A 72 -21.62 0.93 0.73
N PHE A 73 -21.78 0.51 -0.52
CA PHE A 73 -21.55 1.34 -1.70
C PHE A 73 -22.64 1.10 -2.76
N SER A 74 -23.39 2.15 -3.08
CA SER A 74 -24.40 2.11 -4.15
C SER A 74 -23.81 1.72 -5.51
N LYS A 75 -22.54 2.09 -5.77
CA LYS A 75 -21.80 1.87 -7.02
C LYS A 75 -20.85 0.68 -6.98
N LEU A 76 -21.05 -0.29 -6.08
CA LEU A 76 -20.13 -1.43 -5.91
C LEU A 76 -19.80 -2.19 -7.20
N ASN A 77 -20.78 -2.34 -8.10
CA ASN A 77 -20.59 -3.00 -9.39
C ASN A 77 -19.66 -2.25 -10.38
N LYS A 78 -19.27 -1.01 -10.09
CA LYS A 78 -18.39 -0.19 -10.94
C LYS A 78 -16.90 -0.42 -10.66
N GLY A 79 -16.54 -1.58 -10.11
CA GLY A 79 -15.14 -1.93 -9.84
C GLY A 79 -14.61 -1.39 -8.51
N ILE A 80 -15.45 -1.30 -7.48
CA ILE A 80 -14.97 -0.98 -6.13
C ILE A 80 -14.03 -2.10 -5.67
N LEU A 81 -12.88 -1.70 -5.12
CA LEU A 81 -11.92 -2.58 -4.50
C LEU A 81 -12.18 -2.62 -2.99
N MET A 82 -12.30 -3.80 -2.43
CA MET A 82 -12.47 -4.04 -1.00
C MET A 82 -11.65 -5.24 -0.57
N ASP A 83 -10.83 -5.01 0.44
CA ASP A 83 -10.13 -6.05 1.18
C ASP A 83 -11.08 -6.72 2.18
N ARG A 84 -10.60 -7.78 2.84
CA ARG A 84 -11.40 -8.52 3.81
C ARG A 84 -11.85 -7.61 4.96
N GLU A 85 -10.97 -6.79 5.53
CA GLU A 85 -11.27 -5.95 6.68
C GLU A 85 -12.27 -4.85 6.33
N GLY A 86 -12.15 -4.26 5.13
CA GLY A 86 -13.07 -3.26 4.61
C GLY A 86 -14.53 -3.71 4.60
N TRP A 87 -14.83 -4.99 4.36
CA TRP A 87 -16.20 -5.51 4.43
C TRP A 87 -16.83 -5.42 5.83
N TYR A 88 -16.01 -5.51 6.88
CA TYR A 88 -16.45 -5.48 8.27
C TYR A 88 -16.48 -4.06 8.84
N SER A 89 -15.54 -3.21 8.43
CA SER A 89 -15.30 -1.90 9.03
C SER A 89 -15.91 -0.73 8.25
N VAL A 90 -16.25 -0.90 6.97
CA VAL A 90 -16.70 0.23 6.15
C VAL A 90 -18.01 0.80 6.68
N THR A 91 -18.03 2.13 6.85
CA THR A 91 -19.24 2.85 7.22
C THR A 91 -20.21 2.86 6.03
N PRO A 92 -21.48 2.42 6.19
CA PRO A 92 -22.46 2.45 5.12
C PRO A 92 -22.64 3.83 4.50
N GLU A 93 -22.82 3.90 3.17
CA GLU A 93 -22.81 5.15 2.39
C GLU A 93 -23.71 6.25 2.98
N LYS A 94 -24.91 5.87 3.42
CA LYS A 94 -25.90 6.80 3.99
C LYS A 94 -25.45 7.39 5.34
N ILE A 95 -24.76 6.60 6.16
CA ILE A 95 -24.23 7.06 7.44
C ILE A 95 -23.05 7.99 7.19
N ALA A 96 -22.13 7.59 6.30
CA ALA A 96 -21.00 8.41 5.89
C ALA A 96 -21.44 9.76 5.33
N ALA A 97 -22.48 9.80 4.49
CA ALA A 97 -23.05 11.03 3.96
C ALA A 97 -23.59 11.95 5.06
N HIS A 98 -24.34 11.37 6.02
CA HIS A 98 -24.87 12.13 7.16
C HIS A 98 -23.77 12.65 8.11
N ILE A 99 -22.63 11.94 8.22
CA ILE A 99 -21.45 12.43 8.94
C ILE A 99 -20.84 13.60 8.17
N ALA A 100 -20.64 13.45 6.86
CA ALA A 100 -20.08 14.50 6.01
C ALA A 100 -20.92 15.79 6.03
N ASP A 101 -22.26 15.68 6.04
CA ASP A 101 -23.18 16.82 6.20
C ASP A 101 -22.92 17.64 7.47
N ARG A 102 -22.48 17.00 8.56
CA ARG A 102 -22.25 17.65 9.85
C ARG A 102 -20.82 18.13 10.03
N VAL A 103 -19.86 17.45 9.42
CA VAL A 103 -18.43 17.74 9.55
C VAL A 103 -17.98 18.81 8.55
N VAL A 104 -18.48 18.78 7.32
CA VAL A 104 -18.11 19.75 6.27
C VAL A 104 -19.00 20.98 6.36
N ILE A 105 -18.63 21.89 7.27
CA ILE A 105 -19.41 23.11 7.57
C ILE A 105 -19.14 24.22 6.53
N LYS A 106 -17.97 24.18 5.87
CA LYS A 106 -17.55 25.16 4.86
C LYS A 106 -17.00 24.46 3.63
N GLU A 107 -17.18 25.10 2.47
CA GLU A 107 -16.47 24.70 1.25
C GLU A 107 -14.96 24.78 1.48
N ASN A 108 -14.20 23.89 0.83
CA ASN A 108 -12.74 23.82 0.91
C ASN A 108 -12.19 23.53 2.32
N ALA A 109 -12.97 22.86 3.17
CA ALA A 109 -12.47 22.35 4.44
C ALA A 109 -11.39 21.29 4.22
N VAL A 110 -10.32 21.33 5.00
CA VAL A 110 -9.31 20.27 5.05
C VAL A 110 -9.73 19.26 6.11
N ILE A 111 -9.86 17.98 5.72
CA ILE A 111 -10.24 16.91 6.64
C ILE A 111 -9.17 15.82 6.62
N LEU A 112 -8.69 15.48 7.82
CA LEU A 112 -7.83 14.34 8.06
C LEU A 112 -8.67 13.13 8.48
N ASP A 113 -8.75 12.13 7.62
CA ASP A 113 -9.33 10.83 7.96
C ASP A 113 -8.22 9.88 8.41
N ALA A 114 -7.96 9.84 9.72
CA ALA A 114 -6.86 9.06 10.29
C ALA A 114 -7.01 7.54 10.13
N PHE A 115 -8.23 7.06 9.84
CA PHE A 115 -8.56 5.64 9.70
C PHE A 115 -9.47 5.41 8.49
N ALA A 116 -9.04 5.92 7.33
CA ALA A 116 -9.85 5.91 6.12
C ALA A 116 -10.27 4.50 5.66
N GLY A 117 -9.44 3.47 5.90
CA GLY A 117 -9.68 2.10 5.42
C GLY A 117 -9.90 2.09 3.91
N VAL A 118 -11.02 1.50 3.46
CA VAL A 118 -11.45 1.50 2.04
C VAL A 118 -12.08 2.83 1.58
N GLY A 119 -12.08 3.87 2.42
CA GLY A 119 -12.45 5.24 2.07
C GLY A 119 -13.95 5.57 2.17
N GLY A 120 -14.75 4.79 2.91
CA GLY A 120 -16.20 5.00 3.01
C GLY A 120 -16.61 6.42 3.44
N ASN A 121 -15.95 6.97 4.47
CA ASN A 121 -16.17 8.34 4.94
C ASN A 121 -15.47 9.37 4.06
N SER A 122 -14.20 9.11 3.70
CA SER A 122 -13.37 10.03 2.92
C SER A 122 -14.01 10.38 1.57
N ILE A 123 -14.66 9.43 0.92
CA ILE A 123 -15.43 9.67 -0.32
C ILE A 123 -16.55 10.69 -0.09
N GLN A 124 -17.26 10.63 1.04
CA GLN A 124 -18.38 11.55 1.31
C GLN A 124 -17.88 12.94 1.71
N PHE A 125 -16.76 13.03 2.43
CA PHE A 125 -16.10 14.32 2.68
C PHE A 125 -15.68 14.99 1.37
N ALA A 126 -15.04 14.26 0.47
CA ALA A 126 -14.65 14.77 -0.85
C ALA A 126 -15.86 15.23 -1.67
N ARG A 127 -16.96 14.48 -1.64
CA ARG A 127 -18.22 14.87 -2.31
C ARG A 127 -18.84 16.16 -1.77
N LYS A 128 -18.49 16.56 -0.55
CA LYS A 128 -18.90 17.83 0.06
C LYS A 128 -17.94 18.98 -0.20
N GLY A 129 -16.91 18.77 -1.02
CA GLY A 129 -15.92 19.79 -1.35
C GLY A 129 -14.83 19.95 -0.30
N ALA A 130 -14.63 18.95 0.56
CA ALA A 130 -13.46 18.89 1.43
C ALA A 130 -12.25 18.31 0.69
N TYR A 131 -11.06 18.80 1.01
CA TYR A 131 -9.79 18.26 0.53
C TYR A 131 -9.18 17.36 1.58
N GLY A 132 -8.65 16.21 1.14
CA GLY A 132 -7.73 15.43 1.96
C GLY A 132 -6.34 16.05 1.85
N THR A 133 -5.68 16.27 2.97
CA THR A 133 -4.26 16.63 3.00
C THR A 133 -3.49 15.48 3.62
N SER A 134 -2.46 15.01 2.93
CA SER A 134 -1.41 14.22 3.56
C SER A 134 -0.65 15.12 4.54
N PRO A 135 -0.15 14.59 5.68
CA PRO A 135 0.69 15.36 6.61
C PRO A 135 1.90 16.05 5.95
N TYR A 136 2.26 15.65 4.74
CA TYR A 136 3.39 16.16 3.97
C TYR A 136 3.02 17.23 2.92
N ASP A 137 1.73 17.54 2.71
CA ASP A 137 1.30 18.47 1.65
C ASP A 137 1.46 19.96 2.05
N SER A 138 2.03 20.25 3.22
CA SER A 138 2.14 21.60 3.79
C SER A 138 3.58 22.08 4.02
N ILE A 139 4.56 21.50 3.33
CA ILE A 139 5.94 22.00 3.34
C ILE A 139 6.11 22.96 2.15
N PRO A 140 6.24 24.29 2.36
CA PRO A 140 6.57 25.24 1.31
C PRO A 140 8.00 25.07 0.78
#